data_AF-A0A1F6RBI9-F1
#
_entry.id   AF-A0A1F6RBI9-F1
#
_cell.length_a   1.000
_cell.length_b   1.000
_cell.length_c   1.000
_cell.angle_alpha   90.00
_cell.angle_beta   90.00
_cell.angle_gamma   90.00
#
_symmetry.space_group_name_H-M   'P 1'
#
loop_
_entity.id
_entity.type
_entity.pdbx_description
1 polymer ?
#
loop_
_entity_poly.entity_id
_entity_poly.type
_entity_poly.pdbx_seq_one_letter_code
_entity_poly.pdbx_strand_id
1 'polypeptide(L)'
;MNSNNSMANLIDQAEKFALGGITNQEAIDINTHIIELNKFESAAYTRLAKCYLANNNISGAIEMYKQVLEFDAKNKIAINSLKKLNSYN
;
A
#
# COMPACT_ATOMS: atom_id res chain seq x y z
N MET A 1 -12.28 -21.64 -13.51
CA MET A 1 -11.99 -20.37 -12.81
C MET A 1 -10.79 -19.76 -13.50
N ASN A 2 -10.98 -18.64 -14.20
CA ASN A 2 -10.05 -18.15 -15.21
C ASN A 2 -8.69 -17.72 -14.64
N SER A 3 -7.66 -18.27 -15.22
CA SER A 3 -6.24 -18.19 -14.87
C SER A 3 -5.59 -16.88 -15.34
N ASN A 4 -6.01 -15.70 -14.86
CA ASN A 4 -5.46 -14.42 -15.33
C ASN A 4 -4.98 -13.40 -14.26
N ASN A 5 -4.91 -13.78 -12.99
CA ASN A 5 -4.35 -12.95 -11.93
C ASN A 5 -2.96 -13.44 -11.51
N SER A 6 -1.99 -13.41 -12.43
CA SER A 6 -0.60 -13.56 -11.99
C SER A 6 -0.29 -12.38 -11.06
N MET A 7 0.48 -12.61 -9.99
CA MET A 7 0.89 -11.55 -9.07
C MET A 7 1.54 -10.36 -9.80
N ALA A 8 2.28 -10.65 -10.88
CA ALA A 8 2.86 -9.64 -11.76
C ALA A 8 1.81 -8.72 -12.40
N ASN A 9 0.67 -9.25 -12.86
CA ASN A 9 -0.40 -8.44 -13.45
C ASN A 9 -1.02 -7.50 -12.41
N LEU A 10 -1.22 -7.98 -11.18
CA LEU A 10 -1.75 -7.16 -10.09
C LEU A 10 -0.78 -6.04 -9.72
N ILE A 11 0.53 -6.36 -9.64
CA ILE A 11 1.58 -5.36 -9.39
C ILE A 11 1.59 -4.29 -10.48
N ASP A 12 1.56 -4.68 -11.76
CA ASP A 12 1.53 -3.73 -12.89
C ASP A 12 0.30 -2.80 -12.83
N GLN A 13 -0.87 -3.34 -12.50
CA GLN A 13 -2.08 -2.53 -12.31
C GLN A 13 -1.97 -1.57 -11.12
N ALA A 14 -1.51 -2.06 -9.97
CA ALA A 14 -1.30 -1.22 -8.78
C ALA A 14 -0.30 -0.09 -9.05
N GLU A 15 0.72 -0.35 -9.86
CA GLU A 15 1.72 0.64 -10.28
C GLU A 15 1.11 1.70 -11.19
N LYS A 16 0.34 1.29 -12.19
CA LYS A 16 -0.39 2.22 -13.06
C LYS A 16 -1.33 3.11 -12.26
N PHE A 17 -2.04 2.55 -11.28
CA PHE A 17 -2.92 3.32 -10.42
C PHE A 17 -2.15 4.32 -9.58
N ALA A 18 -1.05 3.89 -8.96
CA ALA A 18 -0.19 4.77 -8.17
C ALA A 18 0.41 5.91 -9.01
N LEU A 19 0.86 5.63 -10.24
CA LEU A 19 1.40 6.62 -11.17
C LEU A 19 0.32 7.59 -11.68
N GLY A 20 -0.91 7.09 -11.86
CA GLY A 20 -2.08 7.88 -12.26
C GLY A 20 -2.73 8.65 -11.10
N GLY A 21 -2.26 8.49 -9.86
CA GLY A 21 -2.89 9.10 -8.68
C GLY A 21 -4.25 8.49 -8.31
N ILE A 22 -4.58 7.31 -8.84
CA ILE A 22 -5.82 6.59 -8.57
C ILE A 22 -5.74 5.98 -7.17
N THR A 23 -6.69 6.36 -6.31
CA THR A 23 -6.73 6.00 -4.88
C THR A 23 -8.12 5.52 -4.43
N ASN A 24 -8.96 5.12 -5.40
CA ASN A 24 -10.32 4.64 -5.20
C ASN A 24 -10.35 3.20 -4.62
N GLN A 25 -11.56 2.65 -4.46
CA GLN A 25 -11.76 1.30 -3.93
C GLN A 25 -11.04 0.22 -4.74
N GLU A 26 -10.98 0.35 -6.06
CA GLU A 26 -10.29 -0.62 -6.91
C GLU A 26 -8.77 -0.64 -6.62
N ALA A 27 -8.14 0.51 -6.38
CA ALA A 27 -6.76 0.59 -5.93
C ALA A 27 -6.53 -0.12 -4.59
N ILE A 28 -7.49 0.01 -3.67
CA ILE A 28 -7.47 -0.66 -2.36
C ILE A 28 -7.56 -2.16 -2.54
N ASP A 29 -8.51 -2.64 -3.35
CA ASP A 29 -8.76 -4.06 -3.57
C ASP A 29 -7.56 -4.75 -4.22
N ILE A 30 -6.95 -4.12 -5.23
CA ILE A 30 -5.76 -4.66 -5.90
C ILE A 30 -4.59 -4.79 -4.91
N ASN A 31 -4.28 -3.73 -4.14
CA ASN A 31 -3.17 -3.79 -3.19
C ASN A 31 -3.45 -4.77 -2.05
N THR A 32 -4.69 -4.87 -1.59
CA THR A 32 -5.12 -5.87 -0.60
C THR A 32 -4.91 -7.28 -1.15
N HIS A 33 -5.29 -7.53 -2.40
CA HIS A 33 -5.10 -8.84 -3.02
C HIS A 33 -3.62 -9.20 -3.21
N ILE A 34 -2.76 -8.23 -3.54
CA ILE A 34 -1.30 -8.45 -3.58
C ILE A 34 -0.77 -8.87 -2.20
N ILE A 35 -1.26 -8.25 -1.12
CA ILE A 35 -0.87 -8.58 0.26
C ILE A 35 -1.34 -9.99 0.65
N GLU A 36 -2.55 -10.39 0.26
CA GLU A 36 -3.06 -11.75 0.48
C GLU A 36 -2.19 -12.81 -0.21
N LEU A 37 -1.70 -12.51 -1.41
CA LEU A 37 -0.81 -13.39 -2.17
C LEU A 37 0.63 -13.37 -1.64
N ASN A 38 1.12 -12.22 -1.19
CA ASN A 38 2.42 -12.04 -0.56
C ASN A 38 2.40 -10.96 0.53
N LYS A 39 2.35 -11.43 1.78
CA LYS A 39 2.36 -10.55 2.97
C LYS A 39 3.65 -9.77 3.20
N PHE A 40 4.70 -10.03 2.44
CA PHE A 40 6.00 -9.34 2.55
C PHE A 40 6.24 -8.33 1.41
N GLU A 41 5.20 -7.98 0.66
CA GLU A 41 5.30 -7.00 -0.42
C GLU A 41 5.17 -5.56 0.11
N SER A 42 6.30 -4.97 0.53
CA SER A 42 6.34 -3.60 1.08
C SER A 42 5.63 -2.58 0.18
N ALA A 43 5.76 -2.71 -1.15
CA ALA A 43 5.18 -1.76 -2.09
C ALA A 43 3.64 -1.73 -1.99
N ALA A 44 3.00 -2.88 -1.85
CA ALA A 44 1.54 -2.99 -1.76
C ALA A 44 1.00 -2.32 -0.49
N TYR A 45 1.62 -2.57 0.67
CA TYR A 45 1.27 -1.87 1.91
C TYR A 45 1.45 -0.35 1.80
N THR A 46 2.56 0.12 1.21
CA THR A 46 2.77 1.58 1.09
C THR A 46 1.81 2.24 0.09
N ARG A 47 1.40 1.55 -0.97
CA ARG A 47 0.36 2.03 -1.91
C ARG A 47 -1.02 2.03 -1.26
N LEU A 48 -1.36 0.99 -0.51
CA LEU A 48 -2.60 0.91 0.28
C LEU A 48 -2.67 2.05 1.31
N ALA A 49 -1.56 2.32 2.01
CA ALA A 49 -1.47 3.44 2.94
C ALA A 49 -1.76 4.80 2.26
N LYS A 50 -1.25 5.01 1.04
CA LYS A 50 -1.55 6.23 0.26
C LYS A 50 -3.04 6.32 -0.11
N CYS A 51 -3.67 5.20 -0.44
CA CYS A 51 -5.12 5.16 -0.70
C CYS A 51 -5.91 5.53 0.56
N TYR A 52 -5.51 5.01 1.73
CA TYR A 52 -6.13 5.40 3.00
C TYR A 52 -5.94 6.88 3.34
N LEU A 53 -4.76 7.46 3.09
CA LEU A 53 -4.55 8.90 3.27
C LEU A 53 -5.46 9.74 2.37
N ALA A 54 -5.61 9.36 1.09
CA ALA A 54 -6.50 10.06 0.16
C ALA A 54 -7.98 10.02 0.61
N ASN A 55 -8.35 8.98 1.35
CA ASN A 55 -9.70 8.80 1.91
C ASN A 55 -9.81 9.32 3.36
N ASN A 56 -8.89 10.17 3.83
CA ASN A 56 -8.81 10.69 5.20
C ASN A 56 -8.73 9.61 6.31
N ASN A 57 -8.46 8.36 5.95
CA ASN A 57 -8.23 7.28 6.90
C ASN A 57 -6.77 7.27 7.36
N ILE A 58 -6.42 8.27 8.18
CA ILE A 58 -5.04 8.46 8.67
C ILE A 58 -4.60 7.28 9.55
N SER A 59 -5.48 6.77 10.40
CA SER A 59 -5.17 5.63 11.28
C SER A 59 -4.87 4.36 10.48
N GLY A 60 -5.67 4.05 9.45
CA GLY A 60 -5.42 2.94 8.54
C GLY A 60 -4.10 3.08 7.79
N ALA A 61 -3.77 4.29 7.33
CA ALA A 61 -2.48 4.54 6.68
C ALA A 61 -1.29 4.31 7.60
N ILE A 62 -1.38 4.78 8.85
CA ILE A 62 -0.35 4.57 9.88
C ILE A 62 -0.15 3.07 10.12
N GLU A 63 -1.23 2.30 10.23
CA GLU A 63 -1.14 0.86 10.44
C GLU A 63 -0.42 0.17 9.30
N MET A 64 -0.75 0.47 8.05
CA MET A 64 -0.08 -0.11 6.89
C MET A 64 1.41 0.22 6.84
N TYR A 65 1.82 1.44 7.19
CA TYR A 65 3.25 1.76 7.28
C TYR A 65 3.95 1.05 8.43
N LYS A 66 3.29 0.85 9.57
CA LYS A 66 3.85 0.07 10.69
C LYS A 66 4.05 -1.39 10.30
N GLN A 67 3.06 -2.00 9.64
CA GLN A 67 3.15 -3.37 9.14
C GLN A 67 4.38 -3.57 8.24
N VAL A 68 4.68 -2.62 7.34
CA VAL A 68 5.92 -2.68 6.53
C VAL A 68 7.17 -2.76 7.40
N LEU A 69 7.24 -1.99 8.50
CA LEU A 69 8.42 -1.96 9.36
C LEU A 69 8.57 -3.22 10.23
N GLU A 70 7.52 -4.01 10.40
CA GLU A 70 7.60 -5.31 11.09
C GLU A 70 8.43 -6.32 10.29
N PHE A 71 8.44 -6.25 8.96
CA PHE A 71 9.19 -7.17 8.09
C PHE A 71 10.30 -6.53 7.26
N ASP A 72 10.24 -5.22 7.02
CA ASP A 72 11.25 -4.40 6.36
C ASP A 72 11.55 -3.15 7.20
N ALA A 73 12.26 -3.37 8.30
CA ALA A 73 12.58 -2.33 9.29
C ALA A 73 13.41 -1.15 8.72
N LYS A 74 14.00 -1.29 7.52
CA LYS A 74 14.78 -0.24 6.85
C LYS A 74 14.01 0.44 5.72
N ASN A 75 12.72 0.16 5.58
CA ASN A 75 11.89 0.74 4.54
C ASN A 75 11.81 2.26 4.67
N LYS A 76 12.52 2.98 3.80
CA LYS A 76 12.60 4.45 3.85
C LYS A 76 11.24 5.12 3.60
N ILE A 77 10.37 4.51 2.79
CA ILE A 77 9.05 5.07 2.49
C ILE A 77 8.20 5.06 3.76
N ALA A 78 8.10 3.91 4.42
CA ALA A 78 7.32 3.80 5.65
C ALA A 78 7.86 4.70 6.78
N ILE A 79 9.19 4.73 6.99
CA ILE A 79 9.83 5.59 7.99
C ILE A 79 9.51 7.07 7.73
N ASN A 80 9.73 7.55 6.51
CA ASN A 80 9.52 8.96 6.17
C ASN A 80 8.04 9.34 6.26
N SER A 81 7.14 8.45 5.82
CA SER A 81 5.69 8.68 5.92
C SER A 81 5.22 8.76 7.37
N LEU A 82 5.63 7.83 8.23
CA LEU A 82 5.27 7.85 9.66
C LEU A 82 5.85 9.09 10.36
N LYS A 83 7.11 9.43 10.08
CA LYS A 83 7.72 10.66 10.62
C LYS A 83 6.89 11.87 10.23
N LYS A 84 6.52 11.99 8.95
CA LYS A 84 5.68 13.08 8.44
C LYS A 84 4.33 13.13 9.16
N LEU A 85 3.63 12.01 9.26
CA LEU A 85 2.31 11.94 9.90
C LEU A 85 2.35 12.28 11.39
N ASN A 86 3.40 11.85 12.10
CA ASN A 86 3.55 12.15 13.53
C ASN A 86 3.93 13.60 13.81
N SER A 87 4.58 14.29 12.87
CA SER A 87 4.94 15.72 13.02
C SER A 87 3.78 16.70 12.84
N TYR A 88 2.57 16.24 12.49
CA TYR A 88 1.37 17.07 12.36
C TYR A 88 0.35 16.90 13.50
N ASN A 89 0.66 16.09 14.51
CA ASN A 89 -0.11 15.93 15.75
C ASN A 89 0.51 16.75 16.88
#